data_AF-D3IA26-F1
#
_entry.id   AF-D3IA26-F1
#
_cell.length_a   1.000
_cell.length_b   1.000
_cell.length_c   1.000
_cell.angle_alpha   90.00
_cell.angle_beta   90.00
_cell.angle_gamma   90.00
#
_symmetry.space_group_name_H-M   'P 1'
#
loop_
_entity.id
_entity.type
_entity.pdbx_description
1 polymer ?
#
loop_
_entity_poly.entity_id
_entity_poly.type
_entity_poly.pdbx_seq_one_letter_code
_entity_poly.pdbx_strand_id
1 'polypeptide(L)'
;MKTFVLNLLAYVCAFSAYAQDIKVKKGQIMIDNNVVASIKEEKNGYLFSNPDGSPIITVYITSYTKGKVRTPEEWLICTSPDGKTFELPNSKDRLLLSFNKVYTYKIFDSNPQLLTTNGLDKNTIAKLFEEGKHAFSHKWDSIYNVLKEEEKKEKELIANKTFIINNAGEIISNKNIIGKVFVNKPTMGGSTYYIKDIKGNQIAKLETSSWSGSSNFSKIITCDNKPLMFLEYNSAMQLSTDEVALHFVAKLLSEGYPLGDMTEDIKARLENNAKKKEEQALEKEKQQVKAAMDSSVNIYNTPGKVILTDGTTSEGNITIIFESIEKKMGQGRSGIIDLDAPALGTTALLTQKDANGNKTEKKYKASEGVMIQLNNRSFLGSKGSKDGVLNNVGGSSSINIGTRRAQFFEVLYNDGKENFILQHPLDEGELYLKLKDKQEAIYLGNKALLGSRSEKTKTKLTAEYLQCPSIDATKYDTTTIDGLKQLIADYCKACGK
;
A
#
# COMPACT_ATOMS: atom_id res chain seq x y z
N MET A 1 43.01 -12.51 9.88
CA MET A 1 42.54 -11.83 8.65
C MET A 1 42.03 -12.80 7.57
N LYS A 2 42.73 -13.89 7.23
CA LYS A 2 42.27 -14.85 6.20
C LYS A 2 40.92 -15.52 6.51
N THR A 3 40.64 -15.84 7.78
CA THR A 3 39.37 -16.48 8.22
C THR A 3 38.18 -15.51 8.32
N PHE A 4 38.44 -14.23 8.56
CA PHE A 4 37.37 -13.20 8.63
C PHE A 4 36.89 -12.80 7.23
N VAL A 5 37.81 -12.73 6.26
CA VAL A 5 37.49 -12.48 4.84
C VAL A 5 36.76 -13.67 4.21
N LEU A 6 37.11 -14.92 4.57
CA LEU A 6 36.42 -16.11 4.07
C LEU A 6 34.98 -16.22 4.58
N ASN A 7 34.74 -15.89 5.85
CA ASN A 7 33.40 -15.91 6.44
C ASN A 7 32.52 -14.75 5.91
N LEU A 8 33.10 -13.59 5.59
CA LEU A 8 32.38 -12.49 4.94
C LEU A 8 31.96 -12.86 3.51
N LEU A 9 32.81 -13.60 2.76
CA LEU A 9 32.49 -14.11 1.43
C LEU A 9 31.39 -15.18 1.47
N ALA A 10 31.39 -16.05 2.50
CA ALA A 10 30.36 -17.06 2.70
C ALA A 10 28.99 -16.46 3.08
N TYR A 11 28.98 -15.35 3.83
CA TYR A 11 27.75 -14.60 4.15
C TYR A 11 27.17 -13.86 2.94
N VAL A 12 27.99 -13.38 2.00
CA VAL A 12 27.52 -12.78 0.73
C VAL A 12 26.93 -13.85 -0.21
N CYS A 13 27.44 -15.08 -0.20
CA CYS A 13 26.91 -16.19 -0.99
C CYS A 13 25.60 -16.77 -0.43
N ALA A 14 25.27 -16.56 0.85
CA ALA A 14 23.99 -17.00 1.43
C ALA A 14 22.82 -16.04 1.14
N PHE A 15 23.09 -14.86 0.58
CA PHE A 15 22.09 -13.87 0.15
C PHE A 15 22.04 -13.64 -1.36
N SER A 16 22.66 -14.50 -2.18
CA SER A 16 22.30 -14.57 -3.59
C SER A 16 20.93 -15.23 -3.69
N ALA A 17 19.88 -14.44 -3.42
CA ALA A 17 18.56 -14.69 -3.98
C ALA A 17 18.77 -15.07 -5.44
N TYR A 18 18.18 -16.17 -5.90
CA TYR A 18 18.23 -16.63 -7.28
C TYR A 18 17.86 -15.47 -8.22
N ALA A 19 18.85 -14.73 -8.69
CA ALA A 19 18.66 -13.72 -9.71
C ALA A 19 18.47 -14.49 -11.01
N GLN A 20 17.24 -14.47 -11.53
CA GLN A 20 16.90 -15.16 -12.77
C GLN A 20 17.80 -14.66 -13.91
N ASP A 21 18.44 -15.59 -14.62
CA ASP A 21 19.39 -15.27 -15.68
C ASP A 21 18.62 -14.99 -16.98
N ILE A 22 18.39 -13.70 -17.27
CA ILE A 22 17.69 -13.27 -18.48
C ILE A 22 18.69 -12.96 -19.61
N LYS A 23 18.58 -13.73 -20.69
CA LYS A 23 19.39 -13.60 -21.90
C LYS A 23 18.50 -13.30 -23.11
N VAL A 24 18.99 -12.45 -23.99
CA VAL A 24 18.41 -12.27 -25.33
C VAL A 24 19.45 -12.71 -26.35
N LYS A 25 19.14 -13.73 -27.16
CA LYS A 25 20.01 -14.23 -28.23
C LYS A 25 19.18 -14.42 -29.51
N LYS A 26 19.65 -13.87 -30.64
CA LYS A 26 18.99 -13.99 -31.95
C LYS A 26 17.47 -13.70 -31.93
N GLY A 27 17.05 -12.69 -31.16
CA GLY A 27 15.64 -12.32 -31.01
C GLY A 27 14.82 -13.25 -30.10
N GLN A 28 15.42 -14.25 -29.46
CA GLN A 28 14.76 -15.09 -28.44
C GLN A 28 15.11 -14.60 -27.04
N ILE A 29 14.09 -14.53 -26.19
CA ILE A 29 14.22 -14.25 -24.76
C ILE A 29 14.29 -15.58 -24.02
N MET A 30 15.36 -15.74 -23.24
CA MET A 30 15.58 -16.91 -22.40
C MET A 30 15.66 -16.47 -20.93
N ILE A 31 14.93 -17.16 -20.07
CA ILE A 31 15.01 -16.99 -18.61
C ILE A 31 15.45 -18.33 -18.03
N ASP A 32 16.56 -18.33 -17.29
CA ASP A 32 17.19 -19.54 -16.76
C ASP A 32 17.47 -20.59 -17.85
N ASN A 33 17.90 -20.10 -19.02
CA ASN A 33 18.16 -20.85 -20.26
C ASN A 33 16.93 -21.50 -20.94
N ASN A 34 15.71 -21.29 -20.46
CA ASN A 34 14.48 -21.71 -21.15
C ASN A 34 14.00 -20.60 -22.10
N VAL A 35 13.67 -20.94 -23.36
CA VAL A 35 13.08 -19.96 -24.30
C VAL A 35 11.64 -19.70 -23.90
N VAL A 36 11.33 -18.45 -23.54
CA VAL A 36 10.03 -18.07 -22.97
C VAL A 36 9.24 -17.12 -23.87
N ALA A 37 9.92 -16.38 -24.74
CA ALA A 37 9.31 -15.43 -25.67
C ALA A 37 10.30 -15.04 -26.78
N SER A 38 9.84 -14.27 -27.77
CA SER A 38 10.69 -13.63 -28.76
C SER A 38 10.47 -12.11 -28.79
N ILE A 39 11.51 -11.38 -29.20
CA ILE A 39 11.54 -9.92 -29.31
C ILE A 39 12.10 -9.51 -30.66
N LYS A 40 11.44 -8.54 -31.29
CA LYS A 40 11.85 -7.97 -32.57
C LYS A 40 11.71 -6.45 -32.53
N GLU A 41 12.71 -5.75 -33.05
CA GLU A 41 12.65 -4.30 -33.21
C GLU A 41 11.62 -3.92 -34.27
N GLU A 42 10.81 -2.92 -33.97
CA GLU A 42 9.83 -2.29 -34.84
C GLU A 42 10.05 -0.78 -34.86
N LYS A 43 9.51 -0.09 -35.87
CA LYS A 43 9.76 1.35 -36.13
C LYS A 43 9.67 2.25 -34.89
N ASN A 44 8.74 1.95 -33.98
CA ASN A 44 8.45 2.76 -32.81
C ASN A 44 8.57 1.96 -31.50
N GLY A 45 9.31 0.85 -31.44
CA GLY A 45 9.42 0.06 -30.21
C GLY A 45 9.86 -1.38 -30.44
N TYR A 46 9.43 -2.28 -29.56
CA TYR A 46 9.76 -3.70 -29.65
C TYR A 46 8.50 -4.55 -29.60
N LEU A 47 8.34 -5.41 -30.60
CA LEU A 47 7.31 -6.44 -30.66
C LEU A 47 7.76 -7.64 -29.84
N PHE A 48 6.93 -8.02 -28.87
CA PHE A 48 7.03 -9.25 -28.11
C PHE A 48 6.03 -10.26 -28.61
N SER A 49 6.53 -11.47 -28.83
CA SER A 49 5.80 -12.59 -29.40
C SER A 49 5.99 -13.84 -28.54
N ASN A 50 5.12 -14.83 -28.73
CA ASN A 50 5.33 -16.17 -28.18
C ASN A 50 6.64 -16.79 -28.72
N PRO A 51 7.13 -17.90 -28.14
CA PRO A 51 8.30 -18.63 -28.65
C PRO A 51 8.18 -19.05 -30.13
N ASP A 52 6.95 -19.31 -30.60
CA ASP A 52 6.63 -19.66 -32.00
C ASP A 52 6.61 -18.46 -32.96
N GLY A 53 6.81 -17.23 -32.45
CA GLY A 53 6.83 -16.00 -33.23
C GLY A 53 5.46 -15.30 -33.37
N SER A 54 4.36 -15.89 -32.87
CA SER A 54 3.04 -15.24 -32.93
C SER A 54 3.00 -13.95 -32.09
N PRO A 55 2.55 -12.81 -32.69
CA PRO A 55 2.63 -11.49 -32.05
C PRO A 55 1.66 -11.35 -30.89
N ILE A 56 2.11 -10.76 -29.78
CA ILE A 56 1.30 -10.53 -28.59
C ILE A 56 1.19 -9.05 -28.25
N ILE A 57 2.30 -8.33 -28.20
CA ILE A 57 2.30 -6.95 -27.72
C ILE A 57 3.51 -6.17 -28.23
N THR A 58 3.29 -4.95 -28.69
CA THR A 58 4.36 -3.99 -29.01
C THR A 58 4.50 -3.00 -27.87
N VAL A 59 5.72 -2.78 -27.41
CA VAL A 59 6.02 -1.86 -26.29
C VAL A 59 6.91 -0.73 -26.77
N TYR A 60 6.55 0.50 -26.40
CA TYR A 60 7.27 1.74 -26.70
C TYR A 60 7.46 2.55 -25.42
N ILE A 61 8.65 3.11 -25.22
CA ILE A 61 8.91 4.08 -24.15
C ILE A 61 8.67 5.49 -24.68
N THR A 62 7.81 6.26 -24.01
CA THR A 62 7.56 7.65 -24.35
C THR A 62 7.69 8.58 -23.16
N SER A 63 7.93 9.85 -23.46
CA SER A 63 7.80 10.98 -22.53
C SER A 63 7.09 12.14 -23.21
N TYR A 64 6.14 11.91 -24.11
CA TYR A 64 5.50 13.00 -24.85
C TYR A 64 4.01 13.10 -24.56
N THR A 65 3.55 14.32 -24.32
CA THR A 65 2.11 14.66 -24.31
C THR A 65 1.53 14.58 -25.72
N LYS A 66 0.19 14.66 -25.84
CA LYS A 66 -0.49 14.81 -27.15
C LYS A 66 0.00 16.04 -27.92
N GLY A 67 0.38 17.10 -27.20
CA GLY A 67 0.97 18.32 -27.76
C GLY A 67 2.43 18.17 -28.22
N LYS A 68 3.00 16.95 -28.21
CA LYS A 68 4.41 16.66 -28.50
C LYS A 68 5.39 17.41 -27.59
N VAL A 69 4.98 17.69 -26.36
CA VAL A 69 5.83 18.32 -25.34
C VAL A 69 6.44 17.23 -24.48
N ARG A 70 7.76 17.27 -24.31
CA ARG A 70 8.48 16.25 -23.56
C ARG A 70 8.32 16.43 -22.06
N THR A 71 7.90 15.39 -21.36
CA THR A 71 7.63 15.33 -19.92
C THR A 71 8.88 14.88 -19.12
N PRO A 72 8.95 15.19 -17.81
CA PRO A 72 10.00 14.69 -16.92
C PRO A 72 9.97 13.20 -16.67
N GLU A 73 8.79 12.58 -16.76
CA GLU A 73 8.59 11.14 -16.55
C GLU A 73 8.40 10.45 -17.90
N GLU A 74 9.02 9.27 -18.05
CA GLU A 74 8.76 8.34 -19.14
C GLU A 74 7.78 7.24 -18.69
N TRP A 75 6.98 6.72 -19.62
CA TRP A 75 6.09 5.59 -19.41
C TRP A 75 6.11 4.64 -20.61
N LEU A 76 5.57 3.43 -20.40
CA LEU A 76 5.40 2.45 -21.45
C LEU A 76 4.03 2.62 -22.09
N ILE A 77 3.98 2.63 -23.42
CA ILE A 77 2.77 2.41 -24.20
C ILE A 77 2.82 0.99 -24.74
N CYS A 78 1.83 0.21 -24.37
CA CYS A 78 1.65 -1.17 -24.81
C CYS A 78 0.55 -1.20 -25.86
N THR A 79 0.83 -1.76 -27.04
CA THR A 79 -0.09 -1.81 -28.19
C THR A 79 -0.33 -3.25 -28.60
N SER A 80 -1.59 -3.65 -28.74
CA SER A 80 -1.96 -4.97 -29.22
C SER A 80 -1.89 -5.05 -30.75
N PRO A 81 -1.87 -6.25 -31.36
CA PRO A 81 -1.90 -6.40 -32.82
C PRO A 81 -3.12 -5.77 -33.49
N ASP A 82 -4.26 -5.66 -32.81
CA ASP A 82 -5.49 -4.99 -33.28
C ASP A 82 -5.51 -3.47 -32.99
N GLY A 83 -4.44 -2.92 -32.42
CA GLY A 83 -4.25 -1.47 -32.24
C GLY A 83 -4.83 -0.88 -30.95
N LYS A 84 -5.35 -1.69 -30.02
CA LYS A 84 -5.72 -1.24 -28.68
C LYS A 84 -4.47 -0.91 -27.87
N THR A 85 -4.59 0.01 -26.92
CA THR A 85 -3.45 0.47 -26.12
C THR A 85 -3.77 0.57 -24.63
N PHE A 86 -2.74 0.41 -23.80
CA PHE A 86 -2.74 0.77 -22.38
C PHE A 86 -1.36 1.29 -21.97
N GLU A 87 -1.28 1.89 -20.79
CA GLU A 87 -0.03 2.46 -20.26
C GLU A 87 0.43 1.80 -18.96
N LEU A 88 1.74 1.69 -18.80
CA LEU A 88 2.39 1.22 -17.57
C LEU A 88 3.54 2.15 -17.15
N PRO A 89 3.88 2.19 -15.85
CA PRO A 89 5.08 2.89 -15.40
C PRO A 89 6.33 2.35 -16.08
N ASN A 90 7.28 3.24 -16.40
CA ASN A 90 8.59 2.84 -16.91
C ASN A 90 9.49 2.36 -15.75
N SER A 91 9.70 1.05 -15.63
CA SER A 91 10.58 0.47 -14.60
C SER A 91 12.02 1.00 -14.73
N LYS A 92 12.78 1.11 -13.62
CA LYS A 92 14.14 1.69 -13.65
C LYS A 92 15.05 0.97 -14.64
N ASP A 93 15.86 1.74 -15.36
CA ASP A 93 16.86 1.17 -16.27
C ASP A 93 17.90 0.35 -15.51
N ARG A 94 18.19 -0.82 -16.07
CA ARG A 94 19.39 -1.59 -15.74
C ARG A 94 20.49 -1.16 -16.71
N LEU A 95 21.73 -0.99 -16.22
CA LEU A 95 22.89 -0.66 -17.07
C LEU A 95 23.16 -1.79 -18.06
N LEU A 96 22.59 -1.70 -19.26
CA LEU A 96 22.61 -2.73 -20.29
C LEU A 96 22.98 -2.12 -21.63
N LEU A 97 23.90 -2.77 -22.34
CA LEU A 97 24.39 -2.31 -23.64
C LEU A 97 23.49 -2.70 -24.83
N SER A 98 22.34 -3.36 -24.59
CA SER A 98 21.45 -3.85 -25.64
C SER A 98 20.01 -3.41 -25.37
N PHE A 99 19.43 -2.64 -26.29
CA PHE A 99 18.04 -2.18 -26.19
C PHE A 99 17.02 -3.33 -26.13
N ASN A 100 17.27 -4.44 -26.84
CA ASN A 100 16.47 -5.66 -26.70
C ASN A 100 16.41 -6.14 -25.25
N LYS A 101 17.56 -6.14 -24.56
CA LYS A 101 17.62 -6.51 -23.15
C LYS A 101 16.93 -5.45 -22.28
N VAL A 102 17.13 -4.16 -22.55
CA VAL A 102 16.45 -3.07 -21.83
C VAL A 102 14.94 -3.29 -21.84
N TYR A 103 14.33 -3.41 -23.02
CA TYR A 103 12.89 -3.61 -23.16
C TYR A 103 12.40 -4.94 -22.55
N THR A 104 13.19 -6.02 -22.65
CA THR A 104 12.88 -7.28 -21.97
C THR A 104 12.79 -7.08 -20.46
N TYR A 105 13.73 -6.37 -19.85
CA TYR A 105 13.68 -6.06 -18.43
C TYR A 105 12.55 -5.10 -18.07
N LYS A 106 12.16 -4.15 -18.94
CA LYS A 106 11.01 -3.26 -18.69
C LYS A 106 9.72 -4.04 -18.47
N ILE A 107 9.46 -5.06 -19.29
CA ILE A 107 8.23 -5.88 -19.18
C ILE A 107 8.35 -7.01 -18.16
N PHE A 108 9.58 -7.44 -17.84
CA PHE A 108 9.83 -8.40 -16.77
C PHE A 108 9.73 -7.76 -15.39
N ASP A 109 10.19 -6.51 -15.23
CA ASP A 109 10.13 -5.74 -13.99
C ASP A 109 8.87 -4.85 -13.91
N SER A 110 7.91 -4.99 -14.82
CA SER A 110 6.68 -4.19 -14.81
C SER A 110 5.76 -4.59 -13.66
N ASN A 111 4.88 -3.67 -13.26
CA ASN A 111 3.79 -3.97 -12.34
C ASN A 111 2.45 -3.51 -12.94
N PRO A 112 1.55 -4.43 -13.30
CA PRO A 112 1.70 -5.89 -13.20
C PRO A 112 2.78 -6.45 -14.14
N GLN A 113 3.35 -7.61 -13.80
CA GLN A 113 4.43 -8.26 -14.54
C GLN A 113 3.90 -8.83 -15.86
N LEU A 114 4.44 -8.39 -17.00
CA LEU A 114 3.97 -8.85 -18.32
C LEU A 114 4.78 -10.05 -18.85
N LEU A 115 6.05 -10.17 -18.46
CA LEU A 115 6.92 -11.30 -18.79
C LEU A 115 7.32 -12.04 -17.50
N THR A 116 7.01 -13.33 -17.44
CA THR A 116 7.33 -14.22 -16.32
C THR A 116 8.35 -15.28 -16.74
N THR A 117 8.82 -16.10 -15.79
CA THR A 117 9.64 -17.29 -16.08
C THR A 117 8.96 -18.29 -17.03
N ASN A 118 7.64 -18.21 -17.18
CA ASN A 118 6.85 -19.08 -18.05
C ASN A 118 6.51 -18.42 -19.40
N GLY A 119 6.98 -17.19 -19.65
CA GLY A 119 6.66 -16.41 -20.85
C GLY A 119 5.72 -15.24 -20.58
N LEU A 120 5.17 -14.69 -21.66
CA LEU A 120 4.26 -13.56 -21.62
C LEU A 120 2.94 -13.96 -20.92
N ASP A 121 2.53 -13.21 -19.89
CA ASP A 121 1.29 -13.47 -19.18
C ASP A 121 0.09 -12.96 -19.98
N LYS A 122 -0.46 -13.85 -20.83
CA LYS A 122 -1.57 -13.54 -21.74
C LYS A 122 -2.84 -13.09 -21.03
N ASN A 123 -3.13 -13.64 -19.84
CA ASN A 123 -4.34 -13.31 -19.10
C ASN A 123 -4.24 -11.88 -18.55
N THR A 124 -3.10 -11.55 -17.94
CA THR A 124 -2.81 -10.20 -17.45
C THR A 124 -2.81 -9.19 -18.59
N ILE A 125 -2.15 -9.50 -19.71
CA ILE A 125 -2.11 -8.63 -20.90
C ILE A 125 -3.52 -8.40 -21.46
N ALA A 126 -4.32 -9.46 -21.62
CA ALA A 126 -5.70 -9.33 -22.13
C ALA A 126 -6.57 -8.45 -21.22
N LYS A 127 -6.48 -8.66 -19.90
CA LYS A 127 -7.19 -7.83 -18.92
C LYS A 127 -6.79 -6.35 -19.00
N LEU A 128 -5.50 -6.05 -19.16
CA LEU A 128 -5.02 -4.67 -19.27
C LEU A 128 -5.52 -3.98 -20.55
N PHE A 129 -5.59 -4.70 -21.67
CA PHE A 129 -6.18 -4.16 -22.89
C PHE A 129 -7.69 -3.96 -22.79
N GLU A 130 -8.40 -4.79 -22.05
CA GLU A 130 -9.82 -4.60 -21.74
C GLU A 130 -10.04 -3.35 -20.87
N GLU A 131 -9.16 -3.12 -19.88
CA GLU A 131 -9.21 -1.93 -19.03
C GLU A 131 -8.80 -0.64 -19.77
N GLY A 132 -7.86 -0.72 -20.72
CA GLY A 132 -7.49 0.41 -21.60
C GLY A 132 -7.04 1.68 -20.88
N LYS A 133 -6.34 1.55 -19.74
CA LYS A 133 -5.99 2.70 -18.89
C LYS A 133 -4.82 3.52 -19.46
N HIS A 134 -5.02 4.83 -19.53
CA HIS A 134 -4.04 5.83 -20.00
C HIS A 134 -3.66 6.84 -18.91
N ALA A 135 -3.22 6.34 -17.75
CA ALA A 135 -3.04 7.16 -16.56
C ALA A 135 -1.91 8.20 -16.70
N PHE A 136 -0.85 7.91 -17.46
CA PHE A 136 0.34 8.76 -17.55
C PHE A 136 0.15 9.86 -18.59
N SER A 137 -0.32 9.53 -19.79
CA SER A 137 -0.63 10.56 -20.78
C SER A 137 -1.74 11.48 -20.30
N HIS A 138 -2.82 10.97 -19.68
CA HIS A 138 -3.87 11.82 -19.12
C HIS A 138 -3.35 12.77 -18.02
N LYS A 139 -2.50 12.27 -17.11
CA LYS A 139 -1.85 13.10 -16.07
C LYS A 139 -1.07 14.25 -16.73
N TRP A 140 -0.19 13.94 -17.68
CA TRP A 140 0.70 14.92 -18.28
C TRP A 140 0.01 15.88 -19.26
N ASP A 141 -0.98 15.41 -20.02
CA ASP A 141 -1.83 16.25 -20.86
C ASP A 141 -2.62 17.25 -19.99
N SER A 142 -3.15 16.79 -18.84
CA SER A 142 -3.86 17.68 -17.91
C SER A 142 -2.93 18.75 -17.33
N ILE A 143 -1.72 18.37 -16.90
CA ILE A 143 -0.73 19.34 -16.40
C ILE A 143 -0.35 20.34 -17.49
N TYR A 144 -0.10 19.84 -18.71
CA TYR A 144 0.25 20.67 -19.85
C TYR A 144 -0.82 21.72 -20.17
N ASN A 145 -2.10 21.33 -20.17
CA ASN A 145 -3.20 22.26 -20.43
C ASN A 145 -3.29 23.36 -19.37
N VAL A 146 -3.11 23.02 -18.09
CA VAL A 146 -3.06 24.01 -17.00
C VAL A 146 -1.90 24.98 -17.21
N LEU A 147 -0.70 24.47 -17.49
CA LEU A 147 0.46 25.33 -17.73
C LEU A 147 0.29 26.22 -18.97
N LYS A 148 -0.42 25.76 -20.00
CA LYS A 148 -0.72 26.59 -21.18
C LYS A 148 -1.67 27.74 -20.88
N GLU A 149 -2.64 27.55 -20.00
CA GLU A 149 -3.50 28.65 -19.55
C GLU A 149 -2.74 29.62 -18.63
N GLU A 150 -1.84 29.12 -17.78
CA GLU A 150 -0.95 29.97 -16.97
C GLU A 150 0.03 30.77 -17.85
N GLU A 151 0.62 30.15 -18.88
CA GLU A 151 1.51 30.81 -19.83
C GLU A 151 0.83 32.00 -20.53
N LYS A 152 -0.48 31.92 -20.83
CA LYS A 152 -1.21 33.07 -21.40
C LYS A 152 -1.21 34.26 -20.45
N LYS A 153 -1.48 34.03 -19.16
CA LYS A 153 -1.43 35.08 -18.13
C LYS A 153 -0.02 35.65 -17.97
N GLU A 154 0.99 34.78 -17.99
CA GLU A 154 2.40 35.20 -17.95
C GLU A 154 2.73 36.11 -19.13
N LYS A 155 2.31 35.74 -20.35
CA LYS A 155 2.50 36.55 -21.57
C LYS A 155 1.78 37.89 -21.51
N GLU A 156 0.58 37.96 -20.94
CA GLU A 156 -0.14 39.21 -20.74
C GLU A 156 0.63 40.16 -19.79
N LEU A 157 1.18 39.65 -18.68
CA LEU A 157 2.00 40.46 -17.76
C LEU A 157 3.24 41.03 -18.45
N ILE A 158 3.90 40.21 -19.28
CA ILE A 158 5.09 40.61 -20.04
C ILE A 158 4.72 41.65 -21.12
N ALA A 159 3.68 41.39 -21.91
CA ALA A 159 3.25 42.27 -23.01
C ALA A 159 2.76 43.64 -22.51
N ASN A 160 2.03 43.67 -21.39
CA ASN A 160 1.56 44.90 -20.75
C ASN A 160 2.67 45.66 -20.01
N LYS A 161 3.91 45.11 -19.98
CA LYS A 161 5.06 45.69 -19.25
C LYS A 161 4.72 45.98 -17.78
N THR A 162 3.93 45.11 -17.15
CA THR A 162 3.64 45.17 -15.71
C THR A 162 4.94 45.14 -14.89
N PHE A 163 5.97 44.49 -15.44
CA PHE A 163 7.35 44.59 -15.01
C PHE A 163 8.28 44.62 -16.23
N ILE A 164 9.52 45.04 -16.02
CA ILE A 164 10.65 44.88 -16.96
C ILE A 164 11.85 44.32 -16.22
N ILE A 165 12.74 43.64 -16.95
CA ILE A 165 14.04 43.21 -16.45
C ILE A 165 15.11 43.98 -17.24
N ASN A 166 16.02 44.66 -16.56
CA ASN A 166 17.15 45.30 -17.25
C ASN A 166 18.34 44.33 -17.40
N ASN A 167 19.37 44.75 -18.14
CA ASN A 167 20.55 43.90 -18.37
C ASN A 167 21.39 43.63 -17.11
N ALA A 168 21.21 44.42 -16.04
CA ALA A 168 21.81 44.17 -14.74
C ALA A 168 21.01 43.14 -13.89
N GLY A 169 19.88 42.67 -14.42
CA GLY A 169 18.97 41.71 -13.78
C GLY A 169 17.97 42.35 -12.82
N GLU A 170 17.89 43.67 -12.73
CA GLU A 170 16.93 44.35 -11.85
C GLU A 170 15.52 44.21 -12.40
N ILE A 171 14.60 43.79 -11.53
CA ILE A 171 13.18 43.65 -11.84
C ILE A 171 12.51 44.94 -11.43
N ILE A 172 11.96 45.67 -12.39
CA ILE A 172 11.37 46.99 -12.19
C ILE A 172 9.88 46.92 -12.49
N SER A 173 9.05 47.35 -11.54
CA SER A 173 7.60 47.50 -11.71
C SER A 173 7.18 48.86 -11.18
N ASN A 174 6.30 49.57 -11.88
CA ASN A 174 5.85 50.92 -11.52
C ASN A 174 7.01 51.90 -11.17
N LYS A 175 8.10 51.85 -11.94
CA LYS A 175 9.33 52.64 -11.76
C LYS A 175 10.14 52.34 -10.48
N ASN A 176 9.76 51.34 -9.71
CA ASN A 176 10.51 50.89 -8.53
C ASN A 176 11.19 49.55 -8.83
N ILE A 177 12.43 49.39 -8.36
CA ILE A 177 13.04 48.06 -8.28
C ILE A 177 12.23 47.27 -7.23
N ILE A 178 11.89 46.03 -7.54
CA ILE A 178 11.16 45.13 -6.63
C ILE A 178 11.93 43.83 -6.36
N GLY A 179 13.00 43.57 -7.11
CA GLY A 179 13.80 42.38 -6.96
C GLY A 179 14.90 42.29 -8.00
N LYS A 180 15.59 41.14 -8.02
CA LYS A 180 16.70 40.90 -8.94
C LYS A 180 16.76 39.45 -9.41
N VAL A 181 17.01 39.27 -10.71
CA VAL A 181 17.32 38.01 -11.35
C VAL A 181 18.83 37.80 -11.34
N PHE A 182 19.27 36.62 -10.93
CA PHE A 182 20.63 36.16 -11.08
C PHE A 182 20.63 34.87 -11.87
N VAL A 183 21.59 34.73 -12.79
CA VAL A 183 21.72 33.50 -13.59
C VAL A 183 23.13 32.97 -13.46
N ASN A 184 23.24 31.73 -13.02
CA ASN A 184 24.46 30.95 -13.10
C ASN A 184 24.40 30.11 -14.39
N LYS A 185 25.20 30.49 -15.39
CA LYS A 185 25.32 29.77 -16.66
C LYS A 185 26.66 29.03 -16.68
N PRO A 186 26.72 27.75 -16.29
CA PRO A 186 27.97 26.99 -16.38
C PRO A 186 28.36 26.78 -17.85
N THR A 187 29.67 26.64 -18.13
CA THR A 187 30.22 26.42 -19.48
C THR A 187 29.67 25.15 -20.14
N MET A 188 29.33 24.14 -19.33
CA MET A 188 28.59 22.95 -19.75
C MET A 188 27.47 22.69 -18.74
N GLY A 189 26.26 22.42 -19.21
CA GLY A 189 25.11 22.10 -18.37
C GLY A 189 23.95 23.10 -18.50
N GLY A 190 22.91 22.86 -17.71
CA GLY A 190 21.74 23.72 -17.66
C GLY A 190 22.01 25.02 -16.88
N SER A 191 21.18 26.03 -17.10
CA SER A 191 21.30 27.30 -16.39
C SER A 191 20.51 27.27 -15.09
N THR A 192 21.01 27.92 -14.05
CA THR A 192 20.26 28.12 -12.80
C THR A 192 19.87 29.57 -12.64
N TYR A 193 18.59 29.84 -12.59
CA TYR A 193 18.02 31.16 -12.35
C TYR A 193 17.63 31.29 -10.87
N TYR A 194 17.93 32.43 -10.29
CA TYR A 194 17.53 32.81 -8.94
C TYR A 194 16.79 34.12 -8.99
N ILE A 195 15.66 34.18 -8.30
CA ILE A 195 14.92 35.42 -8.07
C ILE A 195 15.07 35.80 -6.62
N LYS A 196 15.54 37.03 -6.39
CA LYS A 196 15.64 37.64 -5.07
C LYS A 196 14.72 38.84 -4.95
N ASP A 197 14.25 39.09 -3.74
CA ASP A 197 13.51 40.32 -3.40
C ASP A 197 14.44 41.53 -3.25
N ILE A 198 13.90 42.69 -2.86
CA ILE A 198 14.70 43.91 -2.68
C ILE A 198 15.66 43.85 -1.49
N LYS A 199 15.41 42.97 -0.52
CA LYS A 199 16.28 42.74 0.65
C LYS A 199 17.34 41.69 0.38
N GLY A 200 17.28 41.01 -0.76
CA GLY A 200 18.21 39.95 -1.14
C GLY A 200 17.81 38.56 -0.64
N ASN A 201 16.60 38.38 -0.10
CA ASN A 201 16.04 37.08 0.22
C ASN A 201 15.80 36.30 -1.07
N GLN A 202 16.18 35.02 -1.11
CA GLN A 202 15.90 34.17 -2.26
C GLN A 202 14.42 33.77 -2.25
N ILE A 203 13.67 34.26 -3.24
CA ILE A 203 12.24 33.98 -3.41
C ILE A 203 12.02 32.69 -4.18
N ALA A 204 12.85 32.42 -5.18
CA ALA A 204 12.74 31.20 -5.94
C ALA A 204 14.03 30.84 -6.68
N LYS A 205 14.14 29.55 -7.02
CA LYS A 205 15.20 28.97 -7.84
C LYS A 205 14.58 28.11 -8.95
N LEU A 206 15.12 28.22 -10.16
CA LEU A 206 14.78 27.40 -11.31
C LEU A 206 16.07 26.81 -11.89
N GLU A 207 16.15 25.49 -11.97
CA GLU A 207 17.21 24.80 -12.70
C GLU A 207 16.63 24.38 -14.04
N THR A 208 17.19 24.90 -15.13
CA THR A 208 16.88 24.41 -16.47
C THR A 208 17.81 23.27 -16.83
N SER A 209 17.38 22.44 -17.76
CA SER A 209 18.19 21.34 -18.28
C SER A 209 19.18 21.79 -19.37
N SER A 210 20.15 20.94 -19.74
CA SER A 210 21.08 21.18 -20.86
C SER A 210 20.63 20.49 -22.15
N TRP A 211 21.21 20.93 -23.29
CA TRP A 211 20.86 20.59 -24.67
C TRP A 211 20.51 19.12 -24.99
N SER A 212 19.55 19.01 -25.93
CA SER A 212 19.18 17.91 -26.86
C SER A 212 18.51 16.64 -26.32
N GLY A 213 18.28 16.53 -25.01
CA GLY A 213 17.71 15.31 -24.43
C GLY A 213 16.85 15.51 -23.18
N SER A 214 16.37 16.72 -22.90
CA SER A 214 15.67 17.03 -21.65
C SER A 214 14.17 17.28 -21.80
N SER A 215 13.43 17.15 -20.70
CA SER A 215 12.01 17.49 -20.63
C SER A 215 11.80 18.98 -20.87
N ASN A 216 10.72 19.34 -21.55
CA ASN A 216 10.26 20.73 -21.70
C ASN A 216 9.58 21.28 -20.43
N PHE A 217 9.68 20.54 -19.32
CA PHE A 217 9.23 20.98 -18.02
C PHE A 217 10.44 21.09 -17.11
N SER A 218 10.48 22.18 -16.37
CA SER A 218 11.39 22.42 -15.26
C SER A 218 10.58 22.68 -13.99
N LYS A 219 11.26 22.66 -12.85
CA LYS A 219 10.64 22.88 -11.54
C LYS A 219 11.21 24.13 -10.89
N ILE A 220 10.32 25.05 -10.54
CA ILE A 220 10.63 26.17 -9.66
C ILE A 220 10.49 25.68 -8.22
N ILE A 221 11.49 26.00 -7.40
CA ILE A 221 11.47 25.82 -5.95
C ILE A 221 11.39 27.21 -5.33
N THR A 222 10.28 27.52 -4.68
CA THR A 222 10.06 28.80 -3.99
C THR A 222 10.62 28.80 -2.57
N CYS A 223 10.72 29.98 -1.96
CA CYS A 223 11.18 30.20 -0.58
C CYS A 223 10.39 29.41 0.48
N ASP A 224 9.13 29.11 0.20
CA ASP A 224 8.24 28.34 1.07
C ASP A 224 8.19 26.84 0.72
N ASN A 225 9.13 26.38 -0.14
CA ASN A 225 9.23 25.03 -0.67
C ASN A 225 8.00 24.58 -1.48
N LYS A 226 7.19 25.51 -1.98
CA LYS A 226 6.11 25.22 -2.92
C LYS A 226 6.73 24.92 -4.29
N PRO A 227 6.54 23.72 -4.84
CA PRO A 227 6.98 23.42 -6.18
C PRO A 227 6.03 24.04 -7.21
N LEU A 228 6.56 24.74 -8.21
CA LEU A 228 5.77 25.19 -9.37
C LEU A 228 6.35 24.56 -10.64
N MET A 229 5.50 23.96 -11.45
CA MET A 229 5.91 23.42 -12.75
C MET A 229 6.07 24.58 -13.75
N PHE A 230 7.10 24.52 -14.58
CA PHE A 230 7.47 25.58 -15.50
C PHE A 230 7.73 24.99 -16.89
N LEU A 231 7.14 25.59 -17.92
CA LEU A 231 7.49 25.25 -19.31
C LEU A 231 8.84 25.88 -19.65
N GLU A 232 9.75 25.12 -20.24
CA GLU A 232 11.04 25.67 -20.64
C GLU A 232 10.92 26.60 -21.86
N TYR A 233 11.65 27.72 -21.84
CA TYR A 233 11.69 28.74 -22.89
C TYR A 233 13.12 28.95 -23.41
N ASN A 234 13.27 29.73 -24.49
CA ASN A 234 14.58 30.04 -25.02
C ASN A 234 15.31 31.05 -24.12
N SER A 235 16.49 30.69 -23.65
CA SER A 235 17.35 31.63 -22.93
C SER A 235 18.07 32.59 -23.88
N ALA A 236 18.41 33.78 -23.41
CA ALA A 236 19.14 34.79 -24.17
C ALA A 236 20.43 35.23 -23.45
N MET A 237 21.36 35.85 -24.17
CA MET A 237 22.57 36.40 -23.54
C MET A 237 22.25 37.59 -22.63
N GLN A 238 21.29 38.43 -23.03
CA GLN A 238 20.84 39.60 -22.27
C GLN A 238 19.58 39.26 -21.47
N LEU A 239 19.58 39.58 -20.17
CA LEU A 239 18.44 39.29 -19.28
C LEU A 239 17.16 40.04 -19.65
N SER A 240 17.27 41.19 -20.32
CA SER A 240 16.10 41.96 -20.76
C SER A 240 15.29 41.27 -21.86
N THR A 241 15.89 40.31 -22.57
CA THR A 241 15.26 39.54 -23.65
C THR A 241 15.27 38.03 -23.36
N ASP A 242 15.64 37.61 -22.15
CA ASP A 242 15.71 36.21 -21.77
C ASP A 242 14.30 35.71 -21.39
N GLU A 243 13.68 34.92 -22.27
CA GLU A 243 12.31 34.44 -22.07
C GLU A 243 12.17 33.59 -20.81
N VAL A 244 13.22 32.85 -20.43
CA VAL A 244 13.22 32.07 -19.19
C VAL A 244 13.11 33.01 -17.99
N ALA A 245 13.90 34.08 -17.96
CA ALA A 245 13.87 35.06 -16.88
C ALA A 245 12.52 35.80 -16.82
N LEU A 246 12.00 36.24 -17.97
CA LEU A 246 10.72 36.95 -18.07
C LEU A 246 9.56 36.08 -17.59
N HIS A 247 9.43 34.86 -18.12
CA HIS A 247 8.36 33.95 -17.71
C HIS A 247 8.50 33.49 -16.26
N PHE A 248 9.72 33.31 -15.76
CA PHE A 248 9.93 32.95 -14.36
C PHE A 248 9.44 34.06 -13.41
N VAL A 249 9.78 35.33 -13.69
CA VAL A 249 9.26 36.46 -12.90
C VAL A 249 7.73 36.58 -13.04
N ALA A 250 7.20 36.47 -14.26
CA ALA A 250 5.76 36.53 -14.49
C ALA A 250 5.00 35.45 -13.71
N LYS A 251 5.53 34.21 -13.69
CA LYS A 251 4.92 33.09 -12.96
C LYS A 251 4.91 33.32 -11.45
N LEU A 252 5.99 33.84 -10.88
CA LEU A 252 6.03 34.19 -9.47
C LEU A 252 5.01 35.27 -9.13
N LEU A 253 4.90 36.33 -9.94
CA LEU A 253 3.92 37.39 -9.75
C LEU A 253 2.49 36.85 -9.83
N SER A 254 2.19 35.97 -10.79
CA SER A 254 0.85 35.36 -10.92
C SER A 254 0.51 34.41 -9.77
N GLU A 255 1.52 33.78 -9.17
CA GLU A 255 1.38 32.93 -7.98
C GLU A 255 1.38 33.72 -6.66
N GLY A 256 1.36 35.06 -6.75
CA GLY A 256 1.25 35.96 -5.62
C GLY A 256 2.55 36.18 -4.85
N TYR A 257 3.71 36.04 -5.48
CA TYR A 257 5.01 36.42 -4.92
C TYR A 257 5.38 37.82 -5.43
N PRO A 258 5.12 38.91 -4.66
CA PRO A 258 5.27 40.29 -5.15
C PRO A 258 6.71 40.77 -5.30
N LEU A 259 7.69 39.95 -4.90
CA LEU A 259 9.12 40.26 -4.78
C LEU A 259 9.39 41.31 -3.70
N GLY A 260 9.06 42.59 -3.89
CA GLY A 260 9.03 43.63 -2.84
C GLY A 260 10.04 43.47 -1.68
N ASP A 261 9.64 43.78 -0.45
CA ASP A 261 10.25 43.21 0.76
C ASP A 261 9.35 42.07 1.22
N MET A 262 9.82 40.83 1.07
CA MET A 262 9.03 39.64 1.37
C MET A 262 9.41 38.99 2.71
N THR A 263 10.15 39.69 3.58
CA THR A 263 10.67 39.11 4.83
C THR A 263 9.55 38.50 5.70
N GLU A 264 8.49 39.25 5.98
CA GLU A 264 7.35 38.75 6.76
C GLU A 264 6.45 37.79 5.97
N ASP A 265 6.30 38.01 4.65
CA ASP A 265 5.53 37.11 3.77
C ASP A 265 6.12 35.70 3.72
N ILE A 266 7.44 35.58 3.64
CA ILE A 266 8.16 34.30 3.66
C ILE A 266 7.88 33.58 4.98
N LYS A 267 7.98 34.28 6.10
CA LYS A 267 7.72 33.72 7.43
C LYS A 267 6.29 33.19 7.53
N ALA A 268 5.29 34.00 7.16
CA ALA A 268 3.89 33.60 7.19
C ALA A 268 3.61 32.38 6.28
N ARG A 269 4.22 32.32 5.09
CA ARG A 269 4.08 31.18 4.17
C ARG A 269 4.68 29.90 4.74
N LEU A 270 5.85 29.97 5.35
CA LEU A 270 6.49 28.81 5.97
C LEU A 270 5.67 28.28 7.14
N GLU A 271 5.13 29.15 8.00
CA GLU A 271 4.26 28.75 9.12
C GLU A 271 2.96 28.09 8.63
N ASN A 272 2.32 28.66 7.60
CA ASN A 272 1.11 28.08 7.00
C ASN A 272 1.38 26.72 6.34
N ASN A 273 2.52 26.57 5.66
CA ASN A 273 2.91 25.30 5.05
C ASN A 273 3.21 24.22 6.11
N ALA A 274 3.76 24.60 7.27
CA ALA A 274 3.96 23.67 8.38
C ALA A 274 2.63 23.16 8.94
N LYS A 275 1.67 24.06 9.21
CA LYS A 275 0.32 23.69 9.69
C LYS A 275 -0.41 22.77 8.71
N LYS A 276 -0.40 23.10 7.41
CA LYS A 276 -1.02 22.25 6.38
C LYS A 276 -0.41 20.85 6.32
N LYS A 277 0.91 20.72 6.48
CA LYS A 277 1.58 19.40 6.50
C LYS A 277 1.17 18.57 7.71
N GLU A 278 1.03 19.21 8.87
CA GLU A 278 0.55 18.55 10.10
C GLU A 278 -0.89 18.05 9.95
N GLU A 279 -1.78 18.90 9.43
CA GLU A 279 -3.18 18.53 9.15
C GLU A 279 -3.28 17.36 8.15
N GLN A 280 -2.48 17.39 7.08
CA GLN A 280 -2.42 16.31 6.10
C GLN A 280 -1.87 15.00 6.69
N ALA A 281 -0.85 15.08 7.55
CA ALA A 281 -0.32 13.92 8.24
C ALA A 281 -1.37 13.29 9.16
N LEU A 282 -2.08 14.11 9.93
CA LEU A 282 -3.15 13.67 10.82
C LEU A 282 -4.32 13.05 10.04
N GLU A 283 -4.73 13.64 8.92
CA GLU A 283 -5.82 13.11 8.11
C GLU A 283 -5.42 11.78 7.45
N LYS A 284 -4.17 11.66 6.96
CA LYS A 284 -3.64 10.41 6.43
C LYS A 284 -3.58 9.33 7.51
N GLU A 285 -3.16 9.68 8.73
CA GLU A 285 -3.16 8.77 9.88
C GLU A 285 -4.58 8.30 10.20
N LYS A 286 -5.57 9.21 10.28
CA LYS A 286 -6.98 8.84 10.48
C LYS A 286 -7.49 7.88 9.41
N GLN A 287 -7.14 8.10 8.15
CA GLN A 287 -7.52 7.21 7.05
C GLN A 287 -6.87 5.84 7.18
N GLN A 288 -5.60 5.77 7.58
CA GLN A 288 -4.89 4.51 7.83
C GLN A 288 -5.50 3.76 9.01
N VAL A 289 -5.80 4.45 10.12
CA VAL A 289 -6.49 3.87 11.28
C VAL A 289 -7.85 3.32 10.87
N LYS A 290 -8.65 4.10 10.13
CA LYS A 290 -9.95 3.65 9.64
C LYS A 290 -9.85 2.42 8.74
N ALA A 291 -8.93 2.42 7.77
CA ALA A 291 -8.72 1.26 6.90
C ALA A 291 -8.25 0.02 7.68
N ALA A 292 -7.41 0.21 8.70
CA ALA A 292 -6.99 -0.87 9.59
C ALA A 292 -8.16 -1.39 10.45
N MET A 293 -9.04 -0.51 10.94
CA MET A 293 -10.26 -0.90 11.64
C MET A 293 -11.21 -1.67 10.73
N ASP A 294 -11.47 -1.18 9.52
CA ASP A 294 -12.39 -1.79 8.54
C ASP A 294 -11.91 -3.16 8.06
N SER A 295 -10.59 -3.38 7.98
CA SER A 295 -9.99 -4.67 7.62
C SER A 295 -9.70 -5.57 8.83
N SER A 296 -10.05 -5.12 10.04
CA SER A 296 -9.84 -5.92 11.24
C SER A 296 -10.99 -6.87 11.52
N VAL A 297 -10.70 -7.95 12.23
CA VAL A 297 -11.74 -8.88 12.73
C VAL A 297 -12.39 -8.37 14.02
N ASN A 298 -11.97 -7.20 14.50
CA ASN A 298 -12.52 -6.55 15.67
C ASN A 298 -13.99 -6.15 15.43
N ILE A 299 -14.73 -6.06 16.51
CA ILE A 299 -16.12 -5.61 16.52
C ILE A 299 -16.14 -4.25 17.20
N TYR A 300 -16.65 -3.24 16.50
CA TYR A 300 -16.72 -1.88 17.01
C TYR A 300 -18.15 -1.38 17.07
N ASN A 301 -18.58 -0.97 18.27
CA ASN A 301 -19.84 -0.27 18.51
C ASN A 301 -21.05 -0.84 17.71
N THR A 302 -21.16 -2.16 17.65
CA THR A 302 -22.16 -2.86 16.83
C THR A 302 -23.36 -3.22 17.68
N PRO A 303 -24.60 -2.86 17.29
CA PRO A 303 -25.80 -3.24 18.02
C PRO A 303 -25.88 -4.75 18.24
N GLY A 304 -26.17 -5.15 19.47
CA GLY A 304 -26.21 -6.56 19.85
C GLY A 304 -26.73 -6.77 21.27
N LYS A 305 -26.58 -8.01 21.72
CA LYS A 305 -27.13 -8.53 22.96
C LYS A 305 -26.13 -9.44 23.65
N VAL A 306 -25.93 -9.22 24.94
CA VAL A 306 -25.20 -10.15 25.82
C VAL A 306 -26.21 -11.05 26.53
N ILE A 307 -25.93 -12.34 26.55
CA ILE A 307 -26.72 -13.39 27.21
C ILE A 307 -25.80 -14.05 28.24
N LEU A 308 -26.19 -13.95 29.51
CA LEU A 308 -25.50 -14.57 30.63
C LEU A 308 -25.86 -16.08 30.70
N THR A 309 -25.07 -16.83 31.46
CA THR A 309 -25.25 -18.29 31.63
C THR A 309 -26.55 -18.67 32.34
N ASP A 310 -27.14 -17.75 33.09
CA ASP A 310 -28.46 -17.90 33.73
C ASP A 310 -29.63 -17.53 32.78
N GLY A 311 -29.33 -17.13 31.54
CA GLY A 311 -30.32 -16.69 30.56
C GLY A 311 -30.67 -15.20 30.63
N THR A 312 -30.14 -14.45 31.60
CA THR A 312 -30.34 -13.00 31.70
C THR A 312 -29.72 -12.28 30.50
N THR A 313 -30.41 -11.26 29.97
CA THR A 313 -29.95 -10.58 28.76
C THR A 313 -29.81 -9.07 28.89
N SER A 314 -28.89 -8.47 28.14
CA SER A 314 -28.69 -7.02 28.09
C SER A 314 -28.38 -6.57 26.66
N GLU A 315 -29.07 -5.54 26.17
CA GLU A 315 -28.95 -5.04 24.78
C GLU A 315 -28.23 -3.69 24.72
N GLY A 316 -27.48 -3.46 23.65
CA GLY A 316 -26.71 -2.23 23.45
C GLY A 316 -25.64 -2.40 22.39
N ASN A 317 -24.70 -1.46 22.30
CA ASN A 317 -23.62 -1.54 21.32
C ASN A 317 -22.43 -2.32 21.88
N ILE A 318 -22.01 -3.35 21.17
CA ILE A 318 -20.93 -4.25 21.55
C ILE A 318 -19.63 -3.83 20.88
N THR A 319 -18.54 -3.88 21.64
CA THR A 319 -17.17 -3.80 21.12
C THR A 319 -16.34 -4.97 21.63
N ILE A 320 -15.64 -5.67 20.74
CA ILE A 320 -14.70 -6.76 21.08
C ILE A 320 -13.43 -6.57 20.25
N ILE A 321 -12.28 -6.49 20.92
CA ILE A 321 -10.99 -6.28 20.26
C ILE A 321 -10.21 -7.60 20.27
N PHE A 322 -10.04 -8.22 19.11
CA PHE A 322 -9.28 -9.46 18.88
C PHE A 322 -7.84 -9.19 18.41
N GLU A 323 -7.57 -8.05 17.77
CA GLU A 323 -6.23 -7.66 17.28
C GLU A 323 -5.92 -6.18 17.51
N SER A 324 -4.62 -5.84 17.54
CA SER A 324 -4.13 -4.47 17.70
C SER A 324 -4.11 -3.72 16.36
N ILE A 325 -4.75 -2.55 16.31
CA ILE A 325 -4.77 -1.67 15.13
C ILE A 325 -3.38 -1.08 14.85
N GLU A 326 -2.64 -0.66 15.89
CA GLU A 326 -1.29 -0.13 15.73
C GLU A 326 -0.33 -1.14 15.06
N LYS A 327 -0.41 -2.41 15.48
CA LYS A 327 0.37 -3.48 14.85
C LYS A 327 -0.10 -3.77 13.43
N LYS A 328 -1.42 -3.72 13.17
CA LYS A 328 -1.98 -3.89 11.81
C LYS A 328 -1.54 -2.77 10.86
N MET A 329 -1.25 -1.57 11.39
CA MET A 329 -0.63 -0.46 10.65
C MET A 329 0.90 -0.54 10.55
N GLY A 330 1.55 -1.54 11.16
CA GLY A 330 3.01 -1.70 11.16
C GLY A 330 3.76 -0.70 12.05
N GLN A 331 3.06 -0.04 12.98
CA GLN A 331 3.62 1.01 13.85
C GLN A 331 4.03 0.52 15.25
N GLY A 332 3.85 -0.78 15.54
CA GLY A 332 4.29 -1.39 16.81
C GLY A 332 5.79 -1.68 16.85
N ARG A 333 6.42 -1.54 18.02
CA ARG A 333 7.81 -2.02 18.25
C ARG A 333 7.83 -3.55 18.19
N SER A 334 8.46 -4.12 17.16
CA SER A 334 8.70 -5.56 17.05
C SER A 334 9.57 -6.02 18.23
N GLY A 335 9.10 -7.03 18.98
CA GLY A 335 9.87 -7.66 20.06
C GLY A 335 9.66 -7.12 21.48
N ILE A 336 8.81 -6.11 21.70
CA ILE A 336 8.37 -5.73 23.06
C ILE A 336 7.02 -6.38 23.35
N ILE A 337 6.97 -7.15 24.44
CA ILE A 337 5.71 -7.62 25.02
C ILE A 337 4.98 -6.38 25.51
N ASP A 338 3.88 -6.05 24.85
CA ASP A 338 2.96 -5.03 25.33
C ASP A 338 2.26 -5.57 26.58
N LEU A 339 2.84 -5.29 27.74
CA LEU A 339 2.35 -5.73 29.06
C LEU A 339 1.01 -5.07 29.43
N ASP A 340 0.66 -3.97 28.76
CA ASP A 340 -0.58 -3.21 28.96
C ASP A 340 -1.61 -3.41 27.84
N ALA A 341 -1.32 -4.25 26.83
CA ALA A 341 -2.29 -4.58 25.79
C ALA A 341 -3.57 -5.16 26.45
N PRO A 342 -4.76 -4.58 26.19
CA PRO A 342 -6.00 -5.14 26.68
C PRO A 342 -6.06 -6.59 26.21
N ALA A 343 -6.32 -7.53 27.12
CA ALA A 343 -6.29 -8.95 26.82
C ALA A 343 -7.22 -9.27 25.63
N LEU A 344 -6.62 -9.36 24.44
CA LEU A 344 -7.32 -9.37 23.17
C LEU A 344 -8.23 -10.60 23.08
N GLY A 345 -9.48 -10.38 22.67
CA GLY A 345 -10.52 -11.39 22.57
C GLY A 345 -11.08 -11.87 23.91
N THR A 346 -10.66 -11.32 25.05
CA THR A 346 -11.10 -11.82 26.38
C THR A 346 -12.24 -11.03 27.01
N THR A 347 -12.50 -9.82 26.52
CA THR A 347 -13.50 -8.90 27.09
C THR A 347 -14.36 -8.31 25.98
N ALA A 348 -15.66 -8.23 26.24
CA ALA A 348 -16.62 -7.49 25.44
C ALA A 348 -17.11 -6.28 26.24
N LEU A 349 -17.21 -5.13 25.56
CA LEU A 349 -17.75 -3.91 26.12
C LEU A 349 -19.17 -3.70 25.58
N LEU A 350 -20.15 -3.66 26.48
CA LEU A 350 -21.50 -3.24 26.19
C LEU A 350 -21.63 -1.76 26.51
N THR A 351 -21.95 -0.96 25.51
CA THR A 351 -22.27 0.46 25.64
C THR A 351 -23.78 0.65 25.56
N GLN A 352 -24.35 1.35 26.54
CA GLN A 352 -25.76 1.74 26.56
C GLN A 352 -25.88 3.25 26.74
N LYS A 353 -27.06 3.80 26.48
CA LYS A 353 -27.41 5.16 26.90
C LYS A 353 -28.41 5.05 28.05
N ASP A 354 -28.17 5.80 29.11
CA ASP A 354 -29.15 5.93 30.20
C ASP A 354 -30.35 6.80 29.76
N ALA A 355 -31.35 6.93 30.65
CA ALA A 355 -32.55 7.73 30.40
C ALA A 355 -32.27 9.22 30.12
N ASN A 356 -31.09 9.73 30.51
CA ASN A 356 -30.64 11.11 30.30
C ASN A 356 -29.75 11.24 29.05
N GLY A 357 -29.51 10.15 28.31
CA GLY A 357 -28.66 10.11 27.14
C GLY A 357 -27.16 9.97 27.42
N ASN A 358 -26.73 9.80 28.68
CA ASN A 358 -25.33 9.58 29.02
C ASN A 358 -24.91 8.16 28.65
N LYS A 359 -23.68 8.03 28.16
CA LYS A 359 -23.08 6.74 27.80
C LYS A 359 -22.71 5.97 29.08
N THR A 360 -23.24 4.77 29.24
CA THR A 360 -22.83 3.81 30.28
C THR A 360 -22.12 2.63 29.63
N GLU A 361 -21.07 2.12 30.29
CA GLU A 361 -20.23 1.05 29.77
C GLU A 361 -20.15 -0.10 30.78
N LYS A 362 -20.40 -1.33 30.31
CA LYS A 362 -20.28 -2.54 31.11
C LYS A 362 -19.37 -3.55 30.40
N LYS A 363 -18.41 -4.10 31.16
CA LYS A 363 -17.45 -5.09 30.66
C LYS A 363 -17.93 -6.51 31.00
N TYR A 364 -17.87 -7.41 30.03
CA TYR A 364 -18.17 -8.83 30.20
C TYR A 364 -16.94 -9.65 29.81
N LYS A 365 -16.57 -10.62 30.63
CA LYS A 365 -15.37 -11.44 30.40
C LYS A 365 -15.75 -12.75 29.73
N ALA A 366 -14.95 -13.19 28.77
CA ALA A 366 -15.12 -14.50 28.14
C ALA A 366 -15.07 -15.66 29.15
N SER A 367 -14.37 -15.48 30.28
CA SER A 367 -14.30 -16.48 31.37
C SER A 367 -15.62 -16.72 32.08
N GLU A 368 -16.60 -15.82 31.92
CA GLU A 368 -17.92 -15.91 32.52
C GLU A 368 -18.87 -16.78 31.68
N GLY A 369 -18.42 -17.33 30.54
CA GLY A 369 -19.25 -18.21 29.71
C GLY A 369 -20.35 -17.48 28.94
N VAL A 370 -20.28 -16.15 28.85
CA VAL A 370 -21.34 -15.34 28.24
C VAL A 370 -21.41 -15.54 26.74
N MET A 371 -22.61 -15.49 26.20
CA MET A 371 -22.87 -15.49 24.77
C MET A 371 -23.19 -14.08 24.31
N ILE A 372 -22.66 -13.69 23.16
CA ILE A 372 -22.89 -12.39 22.55
C ILE A 372 -23.53 -12.63 21.20
N GLN A 373 -24.67 -12.01 20.94
CA GLN A 373 -25.36 -12.06 19.66
C GLN A 373 -25.31 -10.67 19.03
N LEU A 374 -24.85 -10.59 17.80
CA LEU A 374 -24.80 -9.36 17.02
C LEU A 374 -25.05 -9.68 15.55
N ASN A 375 -26.04 -9.03 14.95
CA ASN A 375 -26.52 -9.35 13.61
C ASN A 375 -26.83 -10.86 13.48
N ASN A 376 -26.27 -11.51 12.45
CA ASN A 376 -26.40 -12.97 12.23
C ASN A 376 -25.23 -13.77 12.82
N ARG A 377 -24.40 -13.16 13.68
CA ARG A 377 -23.21 -13.78 14.28
C ARG A 377 -23.41 -13.93 15.77
N SER A 378 -22.83 -14.99 16.32
CA SER A 378 -22.83 -15.25 17.76
C SER A 378 -21.41 -15.55 18.22
N PHE A 379 -21.05 -15.11 19.42
CA PHE A 379 -19.75 -15.33 20.01
C PHE A 379 -19.92 -15.93 21.41
N LEU A 380 -19.21 -17.00 21.70
CA LEU A 380 -19.23 -17.68 22.99
C LEU A 380 -17.92 -17.45 23.72
N GLY A 381 -17.99 -16.94 24.95
CA GLY A 381 -16.87 -16.94 25.88
C GLY A 381 -16.55 -18.36 26.33
N SER A 382 -15.37 -18.89 25.99
CA SER A 382 -14.96 -20.22 26.41
C SER A 382 -13.46 -20.28 26.67
N LYS A 383 -13.01 -21.21 27.52
CA LYS A 383 -11.59 -21.56 27.62
C LYS A 383 -11.21 -22.43 26.42
N GLY A 384 -10.09 -22.11 25.78
CA GLY A 384 -9.45 -23.01 24.82
C GLY A 384 -8.70 -24.13 25.54
N SER A 385 -8.63 -25.31 24.91
CA SER A 385 -7.85 -26.42 25.44
C SER A 385 -6.34 -26.13 25.38
N LYS A 386 -5.57 -26.85 26.22
CA LYS A 386 -4.09 -26.76 26.25
C LYS A 386 -3.43 -27.08 24.90
N ASP A 387 -4.14 -27.84 24.08
CA ASP A 387 -3.70 -28.31 22.77
C ASP A 387 -4.11 -27.34 21.64
N GLY A 388 -4.77 -26.22 21.93
CA GLY A 388 -5.06 -25.20 20.93
C GLY A 388 -3.79 -24.49 20.45
N VAL A 389 -3.63 -24.37 19.12
CA VAL A 389 -2.61 -23.52 18.49
C VAL A 389 -3.36 -22.35 17.86
N LEU A 390 -3.33 -21.19 18.51
CA LEU A 390 -3.77 -19.95 17.87
C LEU A 390 -2.56 -19.34 17.16
N ASN A 391 -2.68 -19.12 15.86
CA ASN A 391 -1.67 -18.34 15.16
C ASN A 391 -1.94 -16.86 15.47
N ASN A 392 -0.91 -16.17 15.96
CA ASN A 392 -0.84 -14.70 15.98
C ASN A 392 -2.08 -13.99 16.52
N VAL A 393 -2.31 -14.08 17.84
CA VAL A 393 -3.09 -13.02 18.49
C VAL A 393 -2.19 -11.78 18.57
N GLY A 394 -2.36 -10.90 17.59
CA GLY A 394 -1.86 -9.53 17.64
C GLY A 394 -0.41 -9.32 17.18
N GLY A 395 -0.04 -9.77 15.99
CA GLY A 395 1.09 -9.22 15.20
C GLY A 395 2.46 -9.13 15.88
N SER A 396 2.64 -9.76 17.04
CA SER A 396 3.91 -9.98 17.71
C SER A 396 4.15 -11.47 17.81
N SER A 397 5.41 -11.84 17.85
CA SER A 397 5.97 -13.17 18.10
C SER A 397 5.51 -13.85 19.40
N SER A 398 4.43 -13.40 20.03
CA SER A 398 3.68 -14.13 21.03
C SER A 398 2.85 -15.20 20.34
N ILE A 399 3.46 -16.35 20.11
CA ILE A 399 2.72 -17.60 19.96
C ILE A 399 1.84 -17.69 21.21
N ASN A 400 0.52 -17.58 21.06
CA ASN A 400 -0.39 -17.93 22.14
C ASN A 400 -0.44 -19.46 22.20
N ILE A 401 0.65 -20.04 22.68
CA ILE A 401 0.77 -21.46 22.99
C ILE A 401 -0.18 -21.73 24.16
N GLY A 402 -1.26 -22.46 23.90
CA GLY A 402 -2.09 -23.03 24.96
C GLY A 402 -2.67 -22.01 25.95
N THR A 403 -3.29 -20.93 25.47
CA THR A 403 -4.01 -20.04 26.39
C THR A 403 -5.23 -20.77 26.95
N ARG A 404 -5.06 -21.37 28.14
CA ARG A 404 -6.13 -21.69 29.10
C ARG A 404 -6.99 -20.46 29.48
N ARG A 405 -6.67 -19.27 28.93
CA ARG A 405 -7.42 -18.03 29.12
C ARG A 405 -8.66 -18.09 28.26
N ALA A 406 -9.77 -17.69 28.84
CA ALA A 406 -11.03 -17.67 28.12
C ALA A 406 -11.02 -16.54 27.08
N GLN A 407 -11.54 -16.84 25.89
CA GLN A 407 -11.68 -15.93 24.77
C GLN A 407 -13.07 -16.08 24.16
N PHE A 408 -13.49 -15.07 23.41
CA PHE A 408 -14.69 -15.12 22.59
C PHE A 408 -14.38 -15.85 21.27
N PHE A 409 -15.11 -16.93 21.02
CA PHE A 409 -15.07 -17.66 19.76
C PHE A 409 -16.36 -17.41 19.00
N GLU A 410 -16.28 -17.25 17.68
CA GLU A 410 -17.46 -17.24 16.82
C GLU A 410 -18.12 -18.62 16.80
N VAL A 411 -19.45 -18.65 16.91
CA VAL A 411 -20.26 -19.85 16.85
C VAL A 411 -20.66 -20.11 15.40
N LEU A 412 -20.11 -21.19 14.83
CA LEU A 412 -20.44 -21.63 13.46
C LEU A 412 -21.61 -22.62 13.44
N TYR A 413 -21.80 -23.36 14.53
CA TYR A 413 -22.90 -24.30 14.69
C TYR A 413 -23.25 -24.49 16.16
N ASN A 414 -24.54 -24.69 16.43
CA ASN A 414 -25.11 -25.08 17.71
C ASN A 414 -26.20 -26.13 17.44
N ASP A 415 -26.17 -27.25 18.17
CA ASP A 415 -27.16 -28.33 18.03
C ASP A 415 -28.46 -28.10 18.84
N GLY A 416 -28.56 -26.98 19.55
CA GLY A 416 -29.66 -26.65 20.45
C GLY A 416 -29.56 -27.33 21.83
N LYS A 417 -28.50 -28.09 22.08
CA LYS A 417 -28.20 -28.80 23.34
C LYS A 417 -26.87 -28.36 23.96
N GLU A 418 -26.45 -27.12 23.66
CA GLU A 418 -25.21 -26.51 24.17
C GLU A 418 -23.93 -27.23 23.71
N ASN A 419 -23.99 -27.92 22.56
CA ASN A 419 -22.80 -28.38 21.85
C ASN A 419 -22.53 -27.45 20.67
N PHE A 420 -21.30 -26.96 20.58
CA PHE A 420 -20.91 -25.93 19.64
C PHE A 420 -19.73 -26.34 18.77
N ILE A 421 -19.79 -25.92 17.50
CA ILE A 421 -18.60 -25.79 16.66
C ILE A 421 -18.25 -24.30 16.65
N LEU A 422 -17.02 -24.03 17.06
CA LEU A 422 -16.51 -22.70 17.31
C LEU A 422 -15.33 -22.41 16.39
N GLN A 423 -15.05 -21.15 16.16
CA GLN A 423 -13.88 -20.67 15.43
C GLN A 423 -13.34 -19.42 16.10
N HIS A 424 -12.02 -19.28 16.19
CA HIS A 424 -11.43 -18.05 16.68
C HIS A 424 -11.42 -17.00 15.55
N PRO A 425 -11.85 -15.74 15.78
CA PRO A 425 -11.95 -14.74 14.70
C PRO A 425 -10.65 -14.43 13.94
N LEU A 426 -9.48 -14.73 14.52
CA LEU A 426 -8.17 -14.58 13.86
C LEU A 426 -7.68 -15.81 13.10
N ASP A 427 -8.32 -16.96 13.29
CA ASP A 427 -7.90 -18.25 12.73
C ASP A 427 -9.04 -18.86 11.92
N GLU A 428 -9.38 -18.19 10.80
CA GLU A 428 -10.38 -18.69 9.87
C GLU A 428 -9.97 -20.07 9.32
N GLY A 429 -10.96 -20.97 9.21
CA GLY A 429 -10.80 -22.39 8.91
C GLY A 429 -10.46 -23.28 10.11
N GLU A 430 -10.01 -22.73 11.25
CA GLU A 430 -9.64 -23.55 12.41
C GLU A 430 -10.82 -23.79 13.35
N LEU A 431 -11.25 -25.05 13.42
CA LEU A 431 -12.46 -25.44 14.13
C LEU A 431 -12.16 -25.97 15.53
N TYR A 432 -12.99 -25.54 16.47
CA TYR A 432 -12.98 -25.94 17.87
C TYR A 432 -14.30 -26.64 18.21
N LEU A 433 -14.21 -27.74 18.94
CA LEU A 433 -15.36 -28.46 19.46
C LEU A 433 -15.57 -28.09 20.93
N LYS A 434 -16.78 -27.67 21.30
CA LYS A 434 -17.18 -27.44 22.69
C LYS A 434 -18.43 -28.26 22.99
N LEU A 435 -18.27 -29.31 23.77
CA LEU A 435 -19.40 -30.11 24.25
C LEU A 435 -19.96 -29.53 25.55
N LYS A 436 -21.26 -29.72 25.79
CA LYS A 436 -21.99 -29.18 26.95
C LYS A 436 -21.31 -29.54 28.28
N ASP A 437 -20.93 -30.79 28.45
CA ASP A 437 -20.35 -31.37 29.66
C ASP A 437 -18.86 -31.07 29.84
N LYS A 438 -18.21 -30.46 28.85
CA LYS A 438 -16.79 -30.11 28.87
C LYS A 438 -16.59 -28.64 29.18
N GLN A 439 -15.68 -28.31 30.10
CA GLN A 439 -15.37 -26.91 30.44
C GLN A 439 -14.60 -26.16 29.35
N GLU A 440 -13.85 -26.88 28.51
CA GLU A 440 -12.95 -26.31 27.51
C GLU A 440 -13.43 -26.65 26.08
N ALA A 441 -13.19 -25.72 25.16
CA ALA A 441 -13.32 -25.94 23.73
C ALA A 441 -11.98 -26.50 23.20
N ILE A 442 -12.01 -27.65 22.53
CA ILE A 442 -10.80 -28.31 22.02
C ILE A 442 -10.59 -28.04 20.53
N TYR A 443 -9.35 -27.74 20.16
CA TYR A 443 -8.93 -27.73 18.77
C TYR A 443 -8.49 -29.14 18.34
N LEU A 444 -9.19 -29.70 17.36
CA LEU A 444 -8.94 -31.05 16.81
C LEU A 444 -8.39 -31.04 15.38
N GLY A 445 -7.90 -29.88 14.92
CA GLY A 445 -7.34 -29.74 13.58
C GLY A 445 -5.87 -30.17 13.48
N ASN A 446 -5.26 -29.84 12.34
CA ASN A 446 -3.92 -30.32 11.95
C ASN A 446 -2.78 -29.51 12.58
N LYS A 447 -3.02 -28.31 13.11
CA LYS A 447 -1.94 -27.47 13.66
C LYS A 447 -1.40 -28.04 14.98
N ALA A 448 -0.07 -28.04 15.13
CA ALA A 448 0.62 -28.31 16.38
C ALA A 448 1.59 -27.17 16.69
N LEU A 449 2.08 -27.12 17.94
CA LEU A 449 3.08 -26.13 18.34
C LEU A 449 4.34 -26.19 17.48
N LEU A 450 4.71 -27.40 17.05
CA LEU A 450 5.79 -27.67 16.12
C LEU A 450 5.26 -28.58 15.01
N GLY A 451 5.20 -28.05 13.78
CA GLY A 451 4.74 -28.79 12.60
C GLY A 451 3.24 -29.09 12.60
N SER A 452 2.88 -30.20 11.95
CA SER A 452 1.50 -30.66 11.82
C SER A 452 1.26 -31.93 12.65
N ARG A 453 0.07 -32.06 13.23
CA ARG A 453 -0.36 -33.28 13.90
C ARG A 453 -0.51 -34.42 12.92
N SER A 454 -0.06 -35.60 13.33
CA SER A 454 -0.39 -36.85 12.65
C SER A 454 -1.86 -37.24 12.88
N GLU A 455 -2.43 -38.03 11.97
CA GLU A 455 -3.77 -38.63 12.14
C GLU A 455 -3.91 -39.44 13.44
N LYS A 456 -2.84 -40.16 13.82
CA LYS A 456 -2.80 -40.92 15.07
C LYS A 456 -2.92 -40.01 16.29
N THR A 457 -2.26 -38.86 16.27
CA THR A 457 -2.33 -37.85 17.34
C THR A 457 -3.73 -37.23 17.43
N LYS A 458 -4.32 -36.86 16.27
CA LYS A 458 -5.69 -36.31 16.23
C LYS A 458 -6.71 -37.30 16.77
N THR A 459 -6.70 -38.53 16.27
CA THR A 459 -7.59 -39.61 16.73
C THR A 459 -7.50 -39.79 18.24
N LYS A 460 -6.28 -39.83 18.78
CA LYS A 460 -6.04 -39.96 20.23
C LYS A 460 -6.64 -38.79 21.00
N LEU A 461 -6.36 -37.55 20.60
CA LEU A 461 -6.89 -36.35 21.26
C LEU A 461 -8.42 -36.28 21.21
N THR A 462 -9.01 -36.64 20.07
CA THR A 462 -10.46 -36.71 19.90
C THR A 462 -11.06 -37.72 20.87
N ALA A 463 -10.53 -38.96 20.92
CA ALA A 463 -11.01 -39.99 21.84
C ALA A 463 -10.87 -39.56 23.32
N GLU A 464 -9.74 -38.96 23.69
CA GLU A 464 -9.49 -38.45 25.04
C GLU A 464 -10.43 -37.32 25.44
N TYR A 465 -10.81 -36.44 24.53
CA TYR A 465 -11.76 -35.35 24.80
C TYR A 465 -13.19 -35.86 24.95
N LEU A 466 -13.63 -36.74 24.04
CA LEU A 466 -14.98 -37.31 24.07
C LEU A 466 -15.22 -38.13 25.34
N GLN A 467 -14.21 -38.87 25.81
CA GLN A 467 -14.32 -39.81 26.95
C GLN A 467 -15.49 -40.79 26.77
N CYS A 468 -15.71 -41.22 25.53
CA CYS A 468 -16.82 -42.07 25.12
C CYS A 468 -16.27 -43.29 24.34
N PRO A 469 -16.07 -44.44 25.00
CA PRO A 469 -15.48 -45.63 24.38
C PRO A 469 -16.29 -46.20 23.20
N SER A 470 -17.59 -45.90 23.14
CA SER A 470 -18.49 -46.35 22.08
C SER A 470 -18.32 -45.61 20.76
N ILE A 471 -17.52 -44.54 20.72
CA ILE A 471 -17.25 -43.76 19.51
C ILE A 471 -15.85 -44.04 19.01
N ASP A 472 -15.77 -44.49 17.76
CA ASP A 472 -14.52 -44.64 17.04
C ASP A 472 -14.12 -43.30 16.40
N ALA A 473 -13.17 -42.61 17.03
CA ALA A 473 -12.68 -41.31 16.59
C ALA A 473 -12.04 -41.33 15.19
N THR A 474 -11.64 -42.49 14.65
CA THR A 474 -11.03 -42.59 13.31
C THR A 474 -12.01 -42.34 12.17
N LYS A 475 -13.31 -42.39 12.45
CA LYS A 475 -14.37 -42.27 11.43
C LYS A 475 -14.77 -40.84 11.10
N TYR A 476 -14.23 -39.84 11.81
CA TYR A 476 -14.66 -38.46 11.69
C TYR A 476 -13.53 -37.58 11.20
N ASP A 477 -13.83 -36.75 10.22
CA ASP A 477 -12.95 -35.66 9.82
C ASP A 477 -13.18 -34.44 10.74
N THR A 478 -12.32 -34.30 11.74
CA THR A 478 -12.40 -33.20 12.71
C THR A 478 -11.95 -31.84 12.17
N THR A 479 -11.55 -31.77 10.90
CA THR A 479 -11.14 -30.52 10.24
C THR A 479 -12.26 -29.83 9.47
N THR A 480 -13.43 -30.47 9.36
CA THR A 480 -14.59 -29.94 8.63
C THR A 480 -15.80 -29.74 9.55
N ILE A 481 -16.66 -28.77 9.20
CA ILE A 481 -17.90 -28.51 9.95
C ILE A 481 -18.81 -29.75 9.92
N ASP A 482 -18.94 -30.41 8.77
CA ASP A 482 -19.83 -31.57 8.63
C ASP A 482 -19.32 -32.79 9.39
N GLY A 483 -18.00 -33.04 9.38
CA GLY A 483 -17.40 -34.10 10.19
C GLY A 483 -17.60 -33.85 11.69
N LEU A 484 -17.48 -32.61 12.17
CA LEU A 484 -17.77 -32.25 13.56
C LEU A 484 -19.27 -32.32 13.90
N LYS A 485 -20.17 -31.94 12.98
CA LYS A 485 -21.62 -32.11 13.17
C LYS A 485 -22.00 -33.58 13.33
N GLN A 486 -21.45 -34.45 12.48
CA GLN A 486 -21.66 -35.89 12.57
C GLN A 486 -21.14 -36.43 13.90
N LEU A 487 -19.94 -36.00 14.31
CA LEU A 487 -19.36 -36.37 15.60
C LEU A 487 -20.25 -35.95 16.78
N ILE A 488 -20.77 -34.72 16.79
CA ILE A 488 -21.69 -34.23 17.84
C ILE A 488 -22.97 -35.09 17.85
N ALA A 489 -23.55 -35.37 16.69
CA ALA A 489 -24.79 -36.14 16.60
C ALA A 489 -24.63 -37.56 17.15
N ASP A 490 -23.55 -38.25 16.79
CA ASP A 490 -23.28 -39.61 17.25
C ASP A 490 -22.81 -39.63 18.70
N TYR A 491 -22.09 -38.60 19.15
CA TYR A 491 -21.79 -38.39 20.57
C TYR A 491 -23.05 -38.24 21.41
N CYS A 492 -24.00 -37.41 20.98
CA CYS A 492 -25.26 -37.23 21.69
C CYS A 492 -26.09 -38.51 21.77
N LYS A 493 -26.03 -39.39 20.76
CA LYS A 493 -26.76 -40.67 20.76
C LYS A 493 -26.12 -41.73 21.66
N ALA A 494 -24.78 -41.84 21.60
CA ALA A 494 -24.06 -42.92 22.25
C ALA A 494 -23.70 -42.61 23.72
N CYS A 495 -23.41 -41.34 24.01
CA CYS A 495 -22.80 -40.91 25.27
C CYS A 495 -23.35 -39.58 25.80
N GLY A 496 -24.23 -38.91 25.07
CA GLY A 496 -24.88 -37.69 25.52
C GLY A 496 -25.74 -37.99 26.74
N LYS A 497 -25.47 -37.26 27.83
CA LYS A 497 -26.40 -37.14 28.96
C LYS A 497 -27.29 -35.93 28.78
#